data_AF-A0A809QKK9-F1
#
_entry.id   AF-A0A809QKK9-F1
#
_cell.length_a   1.000
_cell.length_b   1.000
_cell.length_c   1.000
_cell.angle_alpha   90.00
_cell.angle_beta   90.00
_cell.angle_gamma   90.00
#
_symmetry.space_group_name_H-M   'P 1'
#
loop_
_entity.id
_entity.type
_entity.pdbx_description
1 polymer ?
#
loop_
_entity_poly.entity_id
_entity_poly.type
_entity_poly.pdbx_seq_one_letter_code
_entity_poly.pdbx_strand_id
1 'polypeptide(L)' 'MVGILLMTHAPLGTAFMQAAAHVFRGMPERFEAIDVIADQNIDEVNRLAREAVQRLDDGSGVLVITDVMGGHPRIAAGN' A
#
# COMPACT_ATOMS: atom_id res chain seq x y z
N MET A 1 -12.46 -1.47 -10.62
CA MET A 1 -11.63 -0.24 -10.55
C MET A 1 -10.26 -0.66 -10.07
N VAL A 2 -9.18 -0.18 -10.65
CA VAL A 2 -7.83 -0.53 -10.19
C VAL A 2 -7.68 -0.12 -8.73
N GLY A 3 -7.39 -1.08 -7.85
CA GLY A 3 -7.11 -0.80 -6.44
C GLY A 3 -5.73 -0.16 -6.29
N ILE A 4 -5.53 0.63 -5.25
CA ILE A 4 -4.25 1.31 -5.00
C ILE A 4 -3.76 0.94 -3.61
N LEU A 5 -2.54 0.40 -3.55
CA LEU A 5 -1.81 0.11 -2.33
C LEU A 5 -0.60 1.04 -2.23
N LEU A 6 -0.56 1.87 -1.20
CA LEU A 6 0.60 2.69 -0.86
C LEU A 6 1.49 1.95 0.15
N MET A 7 2.74 1.69 -0.19
CA MET A 7 3.73 1.05 0.68
C MET A 7 4.93 1.98 0.87
N THR A 8 4.98 2.61 2.04
CA THR A 8 5.99 3.64 2.33
C THR A 8 6.52 3.46 3.73
N HIS A 9 7.63 4.11 4.04
CA HIS A 9 8.13 4.16 5.40
C HIS A 9 7.17 4.98 6.28
N ALA A 10 7.00 4.54 7.52
CA ALA A 10 6.18 5.24 8.49
C ALA A 10 6.71 6.67 8.73
N PRO A 11 5.83 7.68 8.87
CA PRO A 11 4.37 7.65 8.82
C PRO A 11 3.80 8.16 7.48
N LEU A 12 4.54 8.05 6.38
CA LEU A 12 4.22 8.73 5.13
C LEU A 12 2.92 8.23 4.51
N GLY A 13 2.63 6.94 4.59
CA GLY A 13 1.50 6.31 3.95
C GLY A 13 0.19 6.75 4.59
N THR A 14 0.15 6.71 5.92
CA THR A 14 -0.98 7.24 6.70
C THR A 14 -1.19 8.73 6.45
N ALA A 15 -0.12 9.54 6.44
CA ALA A 15 -0.22 10.97 6.18
C ALA A 15 -0.78 11.26 4.77
N PHE A 16 -0.35 10.48 3.77
CA PHE A 16 -0.87 10.60 2.41
C PHE A 16 -2.35 10.24 2.33
N MET A 17 -2.78 9.17 3.00
CA MET A 17 -4.21 8.80 3.03
C MET A 17 -5.06 9.92 3.64
N GLN A 18 -4.60 10.55 4.73
CA GLN A 18 -5.30 11.66 5.36
C GLN A 18 -5.42 12.86 4.42
N ALA A 19 -4.35 13.18 3.70
CA ALA A 19 -4.37 14.25 2.69
C ALA A 19 -5.35 13.93 1.55
N ALA A 20 -5.34 12.69 1.04
CA ALA A 20 -6.29 12.26 0.02
C ALA A 20 -7.74 12.35 0.53
N ALA A 21 -8.01 11.86 1.74
CA ALA A 21 -9.33 11.95 2.34
C ALA A 21 -9.84 13.38 2.47
N HIS A 22 -8.94 14.31 2.83
CA HIS A 22 -9.26 15.73 2.90
C HIS A 22 -9.65 16.31 1.53
N VAL A 23 -8.85 16.01 0.49
CA VAL A 23 -9.08 16.51 -0.87
C VAL A 23 -10.36 15.94 -1.48
N PHE A 24 -10.60 14.64 -1.32
CA PHE A 24 -11.75 13.94 -1.88
C PHE A 24 -13.00 13.99 -0.98
N ARG A 25 -12.93 14.62 0.20
CA ARG A 25 -13.99 14.67 1.22
C ARG A 25 -14.50 13.29 1.64
N GLY A 26 -13.58 12.34 1.72
CA GLY A 26 -13.85 10.94 2.02
C GLY A 26 -12.69 10.05 1.56
N MET A 27 -12.59 8.84 2.11
CA MET A 27 -11.59 7.89 1.65
C MET A 27 -11.96 7.40 0.24
N PRO A 28 -11.04 7.45 -0.74
CA PRO A 28 -11.25 6.84 -2.03
C PRO A 28 -11.57 5.34 -1.88
N GLU A 29 -12.46 4.82 -2.70
CA GLU A 29 -12.72 3.38 -2.73
C GLU A 29 -11.45 2.63 -3.14
N ARG A 30 -11.22 1.45 -2.55
CA ARG A 30 -10.08 0.57 -2.89
C ARG A 30 -8.73 1.28 -2.81
N PHE A 31 -8.51 2.01 -1.73
CA PHE A 31 -7.26 2.68 -1.40
C PHE A 31 -6.80 2.28 0.00
N GLU A 32 -5.64 1.62 0.12
CA GLU A 32 -5.03 1.25 1.41
C GLU A 32 -3.57 1.72 1.47
N ALA A 33 -3.06 1.92 2.68
CA ALA A 33 -1.65 2.21 2.93
C ALA A 33 -1.07 1.26 3.99
N ILE A 34 0.19 0.87 3.78
CA ILE A 34 1.01 0.15 4.74
C ILE A 34 2.21 1.03 5.05
N ASP A 35 2.30 1.44 6.31
CA ASP A 35 3.48 2.11 6.86
C ASP A 35 4.47 1.06 7.36
N VAL A 36 5.63 1.01 6.72
CA VAL A 36 6.74 0.11 7.08
C VAL A 36 7.62 0.82 8.11
N ILE A 37 7.79 0.21 9.28
CA ILE A 37 8.69 0.75 10.31
C ILE A 37 10.11 0.20 10.14
N ALA A 38 11.10 0.90 10.72
CA ALA A 38 12.47 0.42 10.76
C ALA A 38 12.55 -0.96 11.43
N ASP A 39 13.42 -1.82 10.91
CA ASP A 39 13.66 -3.19 11.38
C ASP A 39 12.42 -4.11 11.40
N GLN A 40 11.33 -3.72 10.74
CA GLN A 40 10.16 -4.58 10.59
C GLN A 40 10.54 -5.84 9.81
N ASN A 41 9.99 -6.97 10.24
CA ASN A 41 10.21 -8.23 9.54
C ASN A 41 9.64 -8.15 8.11
N ILE A 42 10.51 -8.34 7.12
CA ILE A 42 10.17 -8.28 5.69
C ILE A 42 9.10 -9.31 5.31
N ASP A 43 9.13 -10.50 5.90
CA ASP A 43 8.12 -11.54 5.61
C ASP A 43 6.74 -11.13 6.12
N GLU A 44 6.68 -10.43 7.25
CA GLU A 44 5.44 -9.86 7.76
C GLU A 44 4.92 -8.74 6.85
N VAL A 45 5.79 -7.83 6.42
CA VAL A 45 5.42 -6.76 5.47
C VAL A 45 4.90 -7.36 4.16
N ASN A 46 5.57 -8.40 3.64
CA ASN A 46 5.14 -9.10 2.45
C ASN A 46 3.78 -9.79 2.63
N ARG A 47 3.53 -10.39 3.80
CA ARG A 47 2.22 -10.99 4.11
C ARG A 47 1.13 -9.94 4.13
N LEU A 48 1.33 -8.83 4.86
CA LEU A 48 0.39 -7.72 4.94
C LEU A 48 0.10 -7.13 3.56
N ALA A 49 1.12 -6.97 2.72
CA ALA A 49 0.99 -6.48 1.37
C ALA A 49 0.16 -7.41 0.48
N ARG A 50 0.38 -8.73 0.55
CA ARG A 50 -0.43 -9.70 -0.21
C ARG A 50 -1.89 -9.69 0.23
N GLU A 51 -2.15 -9.63 1.52
CA GLU A 51 -3.50 -9.56 2.07
C GLU A 51 -4.21 -8.26 1.62
N ALA A 52 -3.49 -7.13 1.60
CA ALA A 52 -4.01 -5.86 1.08
C ALA A 52 -4.32 -5.94 -0.41
N VAL A 53 -3.42 -6.49 -1.22
CA VAL A 53 -3.66 -6.71 -2.66
C VAL A 53 -4.91 -7.55 -2.88
N GLN A 54 -5.10 -8.64 -2.12
CA GLN A 54 -6.29 -9.48 -2.23
C GLN A 54 -7.59 -8.74 -1.88
N ARG A 55 -7.57 -7.83 -0.89
CA ARG A 55 -8.74 -7.00 -0.55
C ARG A 55 -9.04 -5.95 -1.61
N LEU A 56 -7.99 -5.38 -2.20
CA LEU A 56 -8.08 -4.29 -3.17
C LEU A 56 -8.49 -4.78 -4.56
N ASP A 57 -8.05 -5.96 -4.96
CA ASP A 57 -8.30 -6.52 -6.30
C ASP A 57 -9.76 -6.94 -6.50
N ASP A 58 -10.43 -6.34 -7.48
CA ASP A 58 -11.76 -6.74 -7.95
C ASP A 58 -11.75 -7.43 -9.32
N GLY A 59 -10.57 -7.86 -9.78
CA GLY A 59 -10.34 -8.35 -11.14
C GLY A 59 -9.83 -7.27 -12.09
N SER A 60 -9.77 -5.99 -11.67
CA SER A 60 -9.12 -4.92 -12.42
C SER A 60 -7.61 -4.80 -12.14
N GLY A 61 -7.09 -5.55 -11.17
CA GLY A 61 -5.71 -5.46 -10.72
C GLY A 61 -5.47 -4.37 -9.67
N VAL A 62 -4.23 -4.33 -9.16
CA VAL A 62 -3.80 -3.41 -8.09
C VAL A 62 -2.52 -2.68 -8.48
N LEU A 63 -2.53 -1.36 -8.33
CA LEU A 63 -1.36 -0.51 -8.45
C LEU A 63 -0.68 -0.36 -7.09
N VAL A 64 0.58 -0.75 -7.01
CA VAL A 64 1.39 -0.61 -5.78
C VAL A 64 2.33 0.58 -5.95
N ILE A 65 2.28 1.54 -5.04
CA ILE A 65 3.08 2.76 -5.05
C ILE A 65 4.02 2.74 -3.85
N THR A 66 5.29 3.08 -4.05
CA THR A 66 6.29 3.14 -2.97
C THR A 66 7.07 4.44 -3.01
N ASP A 67 7.61 4.85 -1.85
CA ASP A 67 8.33 6.12 -1.66
C ASP A 67 9.77 6.07 -2.19
N VAL A 68 10.47 4.96 -2.01
CA VAL A 68 11.88 4.82 -2.40
C VAL A 68 12.14 3.45 -3.00
N MET A 69 12.66 3.45 -4.23
CA MET A 69 13.15 2.23 -4.88
C MET A 69 14.49 1.81 -4.23
N GLY A 70 14.54 0.64 -3.59
CA GLY A 70 15.77 0.03 -3.07
C GLY A 70 15.86 -0.14 -1.54
N GLY A 71 14.95 0.45 -0.76
CA GLY A 71 14.85 0.22 0.71
C GLY A 71 14.17 -1.10 1.11
N HIS A 72 13.49 -1.74 0.15
CA HIS A 72 12.70 -2.99 0.20
C HIS A 72 11.45 -2.99 1.09
N PRO A 73 10.27 -2.88 0.46
CA PRO A 73 9.45 -4.06 0.24
C PRO A 73 9.27 -4.34 -1.26
N ARG A 74 9.62 -5.56 -1.69
CA ARG A 74 9.45 -6.01 -3.08
C ARG A 74 8.30 -7.00 -3.12
N ILE A 75 7.13 -6.55 -3.55
CA ILE A 75 6.04 -7.47 -3.88
C ILE A 75 6.45 -8.24 -5.14
N ALA A 76 6.77 -9.53 -4.99
CA ALA A 76 6.73 -10.43 -6.12
C ALA A 76 5.25 -10.60 -6.50
N ALA A 77 4.79 -9.91 -7.54
CA ALA A 77 3.54 -10.25 -8.20
C ALA A 77 3.72 -11.68 -8.73
N GLY A 78 3.11 -12.65 -8.06
CA GLY A 78 3.09 -14.03 -8.52
C GLY A 78 2.30 -14.11 -9.83
N ASN A 79 2.81 -14.91 -10.78
CA ASN A 79 2.04 -15.39 -11.92
C ASN A 79 0.85 -16.24 -11.46
#